data_AF-A0A363SYL8-F1
#
_entry.id   AF-A0A363SYL8-F1
#
_cell.length_a   1.000
_cell.length_b   1.000
_cell.length_c   1.000
_cell.angle_alpha   90.00
_cell.angle_beta   90.00
_cell.angle_gamma   90.00
#
_symmetry.space_group_name_H-M   'P 1'
#
loop_
_entity.id
_entity.type
_entity.pdbx_description
1 polymer ?
#
loop_
_entity_poly.entity_id
_entity_poly.type
_entity_poly.pdbx_seq_one_letter_code
_entity_poly.pdbx_strand_id
1 'polypeptide(L)'
;MAGDEITVDQLRQLLGVQADLRQQAESRWQQAQRILVSLLESFAPEEVEQRLKSSQPLDSLKVDELGQLINQQINSHLRKAQEVTNGTGNSEDLRALKNQLLTIQGEIDRMREENRHLASEARNLREERDGLNNQLAALQQVSASQVQKPVPAPNGQISEESPRKEGAPEPDWMISWRKAETFMRDATVLRLLGETGLARRPLIELQAAERLGIRKAGGSLQSLFNRLEGLQLIEFFRPWDNSGAKTGGRTPDLLRLSAHGRLAYWLLAGTDPVQNEYDALLTRHISPEHTLLNLQAADVLCEAEYQVNSFPPDIHLPDGSLFKPDIVAIDPNGKTLYVEVEVEANKNHEQRQAKWRNELQASGGEIYVFCDNRSCMRSIRSEINFSLGRQAGQCCMTNLADLQAGKRAADGGIWLDVRLNRSFS
;
A
#
# COMPACT_ATOMS: atom_id res chain seq x y z
N MET A 1 44.79 9.73 -26.37
CA MET A 1 44.93 8.99 -25.12
C MET A 1 43.67 9.23 -24.30
N ALA A 2 42.82 8.21 -24.18
CA ALA A 2 41.72 8.15 -23.23
C ALA A 2 41.53 6.65 -22.95
N GLY A 3 42.32 6.12 -22.02
CA GLY A 3 42.03 4.83 -21.42
C GLY A 3 41.01 5.10 -20.34
N ASP A 4 39.76 4.69 -20.55
CA ASP A 4 38.78 4.60 -19.47
C ASP A 4 39.33 3.58 -18.46
N GLU A 5 39.82 4.07 -17.32
CA GLU A 5 40.14 3.23 -16.17
C GLU A 5 38.84 2.64 -15.66
N ILE A 6 38.59 1.37 -16.00
CA ILE A 6 37.53 0.57 -15.40
C ILE A 6 37.76 0.59 -13.88
N THR A 7 36.84 1.23 -13.17
CA THR A 7 36.96 1.38 -11.72
C THR A 7 36.78 0.02 -11.04
N VAL A 8 37.47 -0.19 -9.91
CA VAL A 8 37.37 -1.43 -9.11
C VAL A 8 35.92 -1.76 -8.75
N ASP A 9 35.07 -0.74 -8.62
CA ASP A 9 33.64 -0.91 -8.34
C ASP A 9 32.84 -1.40 -9.55
N GLN A 10 33.19 -0.99 -10.78
CA GLN A 10 32.60 -1.56 -12.00
C GLN A 10 32.98 -3.03 -12.19
N LEU A 11 34.22 -3.43 -11.84
CA LEU A 11 34.63 -4.84 -11.86
C LEU A 11 33.89 -5.66 -10.81
N ARG A 12 33.64 -5.12 -9.62
CA ARG A 12 32.84 -5.77 -8.57
C ARG A 12 31.38 -5.94 -8.98
N GLN A 13 30.79 -4.93 -9.61
CA GLN A 13 29.43 -5.01 -10.15
C GLN A 13 29.32 -6.06 -11.28
N LEU A 14 30.27 -6.10 -12.20
CA LEU A 14 30.30 -7.12 -13.26
C LEU A 14 30.48 -8.53 -12.71
N LEU A 15 31.32 -8.71 -11.69
CA LEU A 15 31.47 -9.99 -10.98
C LEU A 15 30.19 -10.41 -10.25
N GLY A 16 29.47 -9.47 -9.64
CA GLY A 16 28.18 -9.72 -9.02
C GLY A 16 27.13 -10.17 -10.04
N VAL A 17 26.99 -9.44 -11.15
CA VAL A 17 26.07 -9.81 -12.24
C VAL A 17 26.43 -11.18 -12.83
N GLN A 18 27.71 -11.49 -12.98
CA GLN A 18 28.16 -12.80 -13.47
C GLN A 18 27.82 -13.93 -12.49
N ALA A 19 27.97 -13.70 -11.18
CA ALA A 19 27.62 -14.67 -10.15
C ALA A 19 26.11 -14.94 -10.13
N ASP A 20 25.29 -13.89 -10.21
CA ASP A 20 23.84 -13.99 -10.25
C ASP A 20 23.34 -14.74 -11.49
N LEU A 21 23.89 -14.42 -12.68
CA LEU A 21 23.56 -15.12 -13.92
C LEU A 21 23.93 -16.60 -13.84
N ARG A 22 25.07 -16.94 -13.22
CA ARG A 22 25.48 -18.34 -13.02
C ARG A 22 24.56 -19.07 -12.06
N GLN A 23 24.16 -18.43 -10.95
CA GLN A 23 23.24 -19.02 -9.99
C GLN A 23 21.85 -19.26 -10.59
N GLN A 24 21.35 -18.31 -11.40
CA GLN A 24 20.09 -18.48 -12.11
C GLN A 24 20.14 -19.61 -13.15
N ALA A 25 21.25 -19.72 -13.90
CA ALA A 25 21.45 -20.81 -14.85
C ALA A 25 21.51 -22.18 -14.14
N GLU A 26 22.22 -22.27 -13.02
CA GLU A 26 22.34 -23.49 -12.21
C GLU A 26 20.97 -23.91 -11.64
N SER A 27 20.20 -22.96 -11.10
CA SER A 27 18.86 -23.25 -10.57
C SER A 27 17.91 -23.75 -11.65
N ARG A 28 17.93 -23.16 -12.86
CA ARG A 28 17.11 -23.61 -13.99
C ARG A 28 17.55 -24.98 -14.48
N TRP A 29 18.86 -25.25 -14.48
CA TRP A 29 19.42 -26.54 -14.87
C TRP A 29 18.98 -27.66 -13.91
N GLN A 30 19.08 -27.43 -12.60
CA GLN A 30 18.62 -28.40 -11.59
C GLN A 30 17.12 -28.67 -11.67
N GLN A 31 16.32 -27.64 -11.96
CA GLN A 31 14.88 -27.80 -12.16
C GLN A 31 14.56 -28.66 -13.39
N ALA A 32 15.25 -28.43 -14.52
CA ALA A 32 15.10 -29.23 -15.72
C ALA A 32 15.50 -30.70 -15.49
N GLN A 33 16.61 -30.94 -14.78
CA GLN A 33 17.07 -32.28 -14.44
C GLN A 33 16.03 -33.03 -13.59
N ARG A 34 15.49 -32.40 -12.53
CA ARG A 34 14.45 -33.01 -11.68
C ARG A 34 13.19 -33.40 -12.46
N ILE A 35 12.76 -32.57 -13.40
CA ILE A 35 11.58 -32.86 -14.23
C ILE A 35 11.84 -34.08 -15.13
N LEU A 36 13.02 -34.18 -15.75
CA LEU A 36 13.37 -35.32 -16.60
C LEU A 36 13.51 -36.62 -15.81
N VAL A 37 14.11 -36.56 -14.61
CA VAL A 37 14.20 -37.71 -13.70
C VAL A 37 12.80 -38.18 -13.27
N SER A 38 11.94 -37.27 -12.82
CA SER A 38 10.57 -37.59 -12.42
C SER A 38 9.76 -38.21 -13.58
N LEU A 39 9.97 -37.73 -14.81
CA LEU A 39 9.35 -38.32 -15.99
C LEU A 39 9.82 -39.76 -16.20
N LEU A 40 11.13 -40.03 -16.11
CA LEU A 40 11.69 -41.38 -16.24
C LEU A 40 11.24 -42.34 -15.12
N GLU A 41 11.13 -41.86 -13.89
CA GLU A 41 10.59 -42.65 -12.77
C GLU A 41 9.15 -43.10 -13.02
N SER A 42 8.33 -42.23 -13.62
CA SER A 42 6.92 -42.53 -13.92
C SER A 42 6.72 -43.42 -15.16
N PHE A 43 7.54 -43.23 -16.20
CA PHE A 43 7.35 -43.88 -17.50
C PHE A 43 8.23 -45.13 -17.72
N ALA A 44 9.33 -45.27 -16.99
CA ALA A 44 10.30 -46.37 -17.18
C ALA A 44 10.82 -46.91 -15.83
N PRO A 45 9.94 -47.43 -14.94
CA PRO A 45 10.34 -47.93 -13.62
C PRO A 45 11.36 -49.09 -13.68
N GLU A 46 11.31 -49.92 -14.72
CA GLU A 46 12.24 -51.02 -14.93
C GLU A 46 13.68 -50.54 -15.21
N GLU A 47 13.83 -49.43 -15.95
CA GLU A 47 15.15 -48.82 -16.19
C GLU A 47 15.69 -48.20 -14.91
N VAL A 48 14.83 -47.55 -14.12
CA VAL A 48 15.20 -46.98 -12.81
C VAL A 48 15.73 -48.08 -11.89
N GLU A 49 15.06 -49.23 -11.85
CA GLU A 49 15.49 -50.37 -11.04
C GLU A 49 16.81 -51.00 -11.53
N GLN A 50 17.01 -51.11 -12.85
CA GLN A 50 18.28 -51.59 -13.42
C GLN A 50 19.45 -50.64 -13.12
N ARG A 51 19.21 -49.34 -13.18
CA ARG A 51 20.17 -48.27 -12.89
C ARG A 51 20.55 -48.18 -11.42
N LEU A 52 19.58 -48.41 -10.53
CA LEU A 52 19.82 -48.56 -9.10
C LEU A 52 20.69 -49.79 -8.80
N LYS A 53 20.49 -50.89 -9.53
CA LYS A 53 21.33 -52.11 -9.42
C LYS A 53 22.74 -51.94 -9.98
N SER A 54 22.95 -51.06 -10.96
CA SER A 54 24.26 -50.74 -11.55
C SER A 54 25.00 -49.57 -10.87
N SER A 55 24.47 -49.08 -9.74
CA SER A 55 25.02 -47.96 -8.97
C SER A 55 25.16 -46.64 -9.76
N GLN A 56 24.32 -46.43 -10.77
CA GLN A 56 24.24 -45.17 -11.53
C GLN A 56 22.81 -44.62 -11.49
N PRO A 57 22.43 -43.90 -10.42
CA PRO A 57 21.08 -43.34 -10.29
C PRO A 57 20.81 -42.27 -11.37
N LEU A 58 19.55 -42.07 -11.71
CA LEU A 58 19.14 -41.10 -12.75
C LEU A 58 19.62 -39.67 -12.44
N ASP A 59 19.74 -39.31 -11.15
CA ASP A 59 20.25 -38.02 -10.69
C ASP A 59 21.72 -37.76 -11.02
N SER A 60 22.49 -38.82 -11.31
CA SER A 60 23.90 -38.72 -11.69
C SER A 60 24.11 -38.45 -13.18
N LEU A 61 23.05 -38.52 -13.99
CA LEU A 61 23.11 -38.37 -15.44
C LEU A 61 22.99 -36.91 -15.87
N LYS A 62 23.65 -36.58 -16.97
CA LYS A 62 23.51 -35.27 -17.61
C LYS A 62 22.13 -35.14 -18.25
N VAL A 63 21.63 -33.91 -18.33
CA VAL A 63 20.32 -33.57 -18.93
C VAL A 63 20.18 -34.13 -20.36
N ASP A 64 21.24 -34.07 -21.17
CA ASP A 64 21.22 -34.60 -22.55
C ASP A 64 21.07 -36.14 -22.59
N GLU A 65 21.70 -36.84 -21.64
CA GLU A 65 21.63 -38.30 -21.52
C GLU A 65 20.23 -38.73 -21.03
N LEU A 66 19.66 -37.99 -20.08
CA LEU A 66 18.27 -38.17 -19.64
C LEU A 66 17.29 -37.99 -20.81
N GLY A 67 17.50 -36.97 -21.65
CA GLY A 67 16.70 -36.72 -22.84
C GLY A 67 16.77 -37.83 -23.90
N GLN A 68 17.95 -38.39 -24.14
CA GLN A 68 18.11 -39.53 -25.05
C GLN A 68 17.40 -40.78 -24.54
N LEU A 69 17.47 -41.01 -23.23
CA LEU A 69 16.86 -42.17 -22.57
C LEU A 69 15.33 -42.12 -22.66
N ILE A 70 14.73 -40.95 -22.41
CA ILE A 70 13.30 -40.72 -22.60
C ILE A 70 12.87 -41.06 -24.04
N ASN A 71 13.62 -40.58 -25.05
CA ASN A 71 13.31 -40.85 -26.45
C ASN A 71 13.42 -42.34 -26.82
N GLN A 72 14.39 -43.06 -26.26
CA GLN A 72 14.51 -44.51 -26.47
C GLN A 72 13.33 -45.27 -25.87
N GLN A 73 12.93 -44.91 -24.65
CA GLN A 73 11.81 -45.56 -23.97
C GLN A 73 10.48 -45.29 -24.70
N ILE A 74 10.21 -44.04 -25.08
CA ILE A 74 9.01 -43.68 -25.87
C ILE A 74 8.94 -44.50 -27.17
N ASN A 75 10.05 -44.61 -27.90
CA ASN A 75 10.09 -45.38 -29.15
C ASN A 75 9.87 -46.88 -28.92
N SER A 76 10.37 -47.44 -27.81
CA SER A 76 10.17 -48.84 -27.47
C SER A 76 8.71 -49.15 -27.10
N HIS A 77 8.08 -48.27 -26.33
CA HIS A 77 6.67 -48.38 -25.96
C HIS A 77 5.75 -48.21 -27.17
N LEU A 78 6.10 -47.32 -28.10
CA LEU A 78 5.35 -47.10 -29.33
C LEU A 78 5.43 -48.33 -30.26
N ARG A 79 6.58 -49.02 -30.32
CA ARG A 79 6.72 -50.29 -31.05
C ARG A 79 5.93 -51.42 -30.39
N LYS A 80 6.00 -51.56 -29.07
CA LYS A 80 5.20 -52.56 -28.33
C LYS A 80 3.70 -52.32 -28.51
N ALA A 81 3.26 -51.06 -28.50
CA ALA A 81 1.86 -50.71 -28.77
C ALA A 81 1.43 -51.07 -30.20
N GLN A 82 2.32 -50.89 -31.19
CA GLN A 82 2.06 -51.27 -32.58
C GLN A 82 2.01 -52.80 -32.79
N GLU A 83 2.82 -53.57 -32.08
CA GLU A 83 2.81 -55.04 -32.11
C GLU A 83 1.53 -55.61 -31.48
N VAL A 84 1.06 -55.02 -30.38
CA VAL A 84 -0.21 -55.40 -29.71
C VAL A 84 -1.42 -55.08 -30.59
N THR A 85 -1.37 -54.02 -31.42
CA THR A 85 -2.45 -53.73 -32.38
C THR A 85 -2.50 -54.65 -33.59
N ASN A 86 -1.41 -55.38 -33.89
CA ASN A 86 -1.29 -56.20 -35.10
C ASN A 86 -1.42 -57.72 -34.85
N GLY A 87 -1.53 -58.17 -33.60
CA GLY A 87 -1.72 -59.59 -33.23
C GLY A 87 -3.19 -60.00 -33.17
N THR A 88 -3.62 -60.87 -34.08
CA THR A 88 -4.98 -61.45 -34.16
C THR A 88 -5.27 -62.45 -33.04
N GLY A 89 -6.14 -62.08 -32.09
CA GLY A 89 -6.77 -62.98 -31.12
C GLY A 89 -7.70 -62.22 -30.14
N ASN A 90 -8.98 -62.58 -30.10
CA ASN A 90 -10.06 -62.09 -29.22
C ASN A 90 -10.57 -60.66 -29.45
N SER A 91 -11.22 -60.46 -30.60
CA SER A 91 -11.86 -59.18 -30.97
C SER A 91 -13.00 -58.74 -30.05
N GLU A 92 -13.69 -59.66 -29.36
CA GLU A 92 -14.78 -59.32 -28.43
C GLU A 92 -14.30 -58.95 -27.04
N ASP A 93 -13.35 -59.69 -26.45
CA ASP A 93 -12.74 -59.35 -25.16
C ASP A 93 -11.95 -58.03 -25.23
N LEU A 94 -11.24 -57.79 -26.35
CA LEU A 94 -10.56 -56.51 -26.59
C LEU A 94 -11.56 -55.34 -26.72
N ARG A 95 -12.75 -55.57 -27.29
CA ARG A 95 -13.80 -54.55 -27.35
C ARG A 95 -14.39 -54.28 -25.98
N ALA A 96 -14.66 -55.32 -25.19
CA ALA A 96 -15.18 -55.19 -23.83
C ALA A 96 -14.17 -54.47 -22.92
N LEU A 97 -12.89 -54.83 -22.99
CA LEU A 97 -11.82 -54.20 -22.24
C LEU A 97 -11.59 -52.75 -22.68
N LYS A 98 -11.66 -52.46 -23.99
CA LYS A 98 -11.59 -51.09 -24.52
C LYS A 98 -12.75 -50.23 -24.02
N ASN A 99 -13.97 -50.78 -23.95
CA ASN A 99 -15.13 -50.06 -23.42
C ASN A 99 -15.02 -49.82 -21.91
N GLN A 100 -14.50 -50.78 -21.15
CA GLN A 100 -14.21 -50.58 -19.72
C GLN A 100 -13.12 -49.54 -19.50
N LEU A 101 -12.04 -49.55 -20.28
CA LEU A 101 -11.00 -48.52 -20.23
C LEU A 101 -11.54 -47.13 -20.56
N LEU A 102 -12.41 -47.00 -21.55
CA LEU A 102 -13.06 -45.71 -21.87
C LEU A 102 -13.97 -45.23 -20.74
N THR A 103 -14.66 -46.15 -20.06
CA THR A 103 -15.54 -45.82 -18.92
C THR A 103 -14.71 -45.36 -17.72
N ILE A 104 -13.67 -46.12 -17.36
CA ILE A 104 -12.76 -45.79 -16.26
C ILE A 104 -11.99 -44.50 -16.56
N GLN A 105 -11.57 -44.28 -17.81
CA GLN A 105 -10.93 -43.03 -18.22
C GLN A 105 -11.88 -41.84 -18.04
N GLY A 106 -13.16 -41.99 -18.41
CA GLY A 106 -14.18 -40.96 -18.18
C GLY A 106 -14.42 -40.68 -16.69
N GLU A 107 -14.42 -41.71 -15.84
CA GLU A 107 -14.54 -41.56 -14.39
C GLU A 107 -13.30 -40.88 -13.77
N ILE A 108 -12.09 -41.23 -14.24
CA ILE A 108 -10.84 -40.58 -13.80
C ILE A 108 -10.83 -39.11 -14.20
N ASP A 109 -11.27 -38.77 -15.42
CA ASP A 109 -11.30 -37.39 -15.88
C ASP A 109 -12.36 -36.58 -15.11
N ARG A 110 -13.52 -37.18 -14.81
CA ARG A 110 -14.53 -36.57 -13.94
C ARG A 110 -14.03 -36.36 -12.51
N MET A 111 -13.42 -37.37 -11.90
CA MET A 111 -12.86 -37.25 -10.54
C MET A 111 -11.68 -36.27 -10.48
N ARG A 112 -10.90 -36.14 -11.55
CA ARG A 112 -9.84 -35.11 -11.66
C ARG A 112 -10.43 -33.71 -11.75
N GLU A 113 -11.53 -33.53 -12.49
CA GLU A 113 -12.22 -32.25 -12.57
C GLU A 113 -12.86 -31.87 -11.23
N GLU A 114 -13.54 -32.80 -10.57
CA GLU A 114 -14.11 -32.59 -9.23
C GLU A 114 -13.00 -32.28 -8.20
N ASN A 115 -11.86 -32.98 -8.24
CA ASN A 115 -10.71 -32.65 -7.37
C ASN A 115 -10.11 -31.28 -7.68
N ARG A 116 -10.03 -30.87 -8.95
CA ARG A 116 -9.59 -29.51 -9.32
C ARG A 116 -10.54 -28.45 -8.77
N HIS A 117 -11.84 -28.68 -8.90
CA HIS A 117 -12.87 -27.78 -8.37
C HIS A 117 -12.76 -27.66 -6.84
N LEU A 118 -12.75 -28.79 -6.13
CA LEU A 118 -12.66 -28.81 -4.66
C LEU A 118 -11.34 -28.21 -4.15
N ALA A 119 -10.22 -28.44 -4.84
CA ALA A 119 -8.93 -27.85 -4.48
C ALA A 119 -8.91 -26.32 -4.69
N SER A 120 -9.60 -25.82 -5.71
CA SER A 120 -9.80 -24.38 -5.95
C SER A 120 -10.67 -23.76 -4.85
N GLU A 121 -11.79 -24.40 -4.54
CA GLU A 121 -12.72 -23.95 -3.49
C GLU A 121 -12.06 -23.94 -2.10
N ALA A 122 -11.30 -24.98 -1.77
CA ALA A 122 -10.54 -25.04 -0.52
C ALA A 122 -9.44 -23.98 -0.44
N ARG A 123 -8.88 -23.55 -1.58
CA ARG A 123 -7.90 -22.45 -1.63
C ARG A 123 -8.59 -21.11 -1.38
N ASN A 124 -9.69 -20.84 -2.07
CA ASN A 124 -10.47 -19.60 -1.90
C ASN A 124 -10.95 -19.44 -0.46
N LEU A 125 -11.49 -20.50 0.15
CA LEU A 125 -11.95 -20.46 1.55
C LEU A 125 -10.79 -20.26 2.54
N ARG A 126 -9.58 -20.76 2.24
CA ARG A 126 -8.40 -20.50 3.07
C ARG A 126 -7.95 -19.05 2.94
N GLU A 127 -7.91 -18.51 1.73
CA GLU A 127 -7.56 -17.11 1.46
C GLU A 127 -8.55 -16.16 2.14
N GLU A 128 -9.86 -16.45 2.07
CA GLU A 128 -10.90 -15.69 2.75
C GLU A 128 -10.77 -15.76 4.28
N ARG A 129 -10.57 -16.97 4.83
CA ARG A 129 -10.33 -17.14 6.27
C ARG A 129 -9.09 -16.37 6.74
N ASP A 130 -8.01 -16.43 5.96
CA ASP A 130 -6.75 -15.76 6.30
C ASP A 130 -6.93 -14.23 6.20
N GLY A 131 -7.67 -13.74 5.21
CA GLY A 131 -8.09 -12.33 5.11
C GLY A 131 -8.91 -11.87 6.32
N LEU A 132 -9.93 -12.61 6.71
CA LEU A 132 -10.78 -12.29 7.87
C LEU A 132 -10.00 -12.33 9.19
N ASN A 133 -9.09 -13.30 9.34
CA ASN A 133 -8.21 -13.38 10.52
C ASN A 133 -7.24 -12.21 10.59
N ASN A 134 -6.68 -11.77 9.46
CA ASN A 134 -5.80 -10.60 9.40
C ASN A 134 -6.58 -9.33 9.73
N GLN A 135 -7.80 -9.17 9.22
CA GLN A 135 -8.68 -8.05 9.56
C GLN A 135 -9.02 -8.05 11.06
N LEU A 136 -9.33 -9.20 11.66
CA LEU A 136 -9.56 -9.30 13.10
C LEU A 136 -8.31 -8.94 13.92
N ALA A 137 -7.13 -9.42 13.53
CA ALA A 137 -5.88 -9.08 14.19
C ALA A 137 -5.56 -7.58 14.10
N ALA A 138 -5.78 -6.98 12.93
CA ALA A 138 -5.57 -5.55 12.71
C ALA A 138 -6.58 -4.71 13.50
N LEU A 139 -7.87 -5.10 13.51
CA LEU A 139 -8.90 -4.46 14.33
C LEU A 139 -8.59 -4.55 15.82
N GLN A 140 -8.08 -5.70 16.30
CA GLN A 140 -7.63 -5.86 17.68
C GLN A 140 -6.45 -4.95 18.02
N GLN A 141 -5.49 -4.75 17.11
CA GLN A 141 -4.38 -3.83 17.32
C GLN A 141 -4.83 -2.35 17.32
N VAL A 142 -5.77 -1.98 16.44
CA VAL A 142 -6.35 -0.64 16.40
C VAL A 142 -7.18 -0.37 17.67
N SER A 143 -7.94 -1.36 18.12
CA SER A 143 -8.77 -1.28 19.34
C SER A 143 -7.91 -1.27 20.61
N ALA A 144 -6.85 -2.09 20.67
CA ALA A 144 -5.89 -2.09 21.78
C ALA A 144 -5.12 -0.77 21.88
N SER A 145 -4.85 -0.13 20.74
CA SER A 145 -4.23 1.21 20.69
C SER A 145 -5.19 2.34 21.07
N GLN A 146 -6.51 2.13 20.97
CA GLN A 146 -7.52 3.07 21.49
C GLN A 146 -7.71 2.97 23.02
N VAL A 147 -7.39 1.83 23.64
CA VAL A 147 -7.52 1.62 25.09
C VAL A 147 -6.24 1.98 25.87
N GLN A 148 -5.14 2.31 25.19
CA GLN A 148 -3.90 2.76 25.85
C GLN A 148 -3.45 4.15 25.39
N LYS A 149 -3.65 5.13 26.28
CA LYS A 149 -2.70 6.24 26.49
C LYS A 149 -2.35 6.28 27.98
N PRO A 150 -1.09 6.61 28.35
CA PRO A 150 -0.24 7.58 27.67
C PRO A 150 1.08 7.03 27.11
N VAL A 151 1.53 7.71 26.06
CA VAL A 151 2.84 7.60 25.41
C VAL A 151 3.96 8.01 26.39
N PRO A 152 5.09 7.27 26.48
CA PRO A 152 6.29 7.75 27.15
C PRO A 152 7.01 8.79 26.28
N ALA A 153 7.38 9.91 26.89
CA ALA A 153 8.14 10.99 26.25
C ALA A 153 9.47 10.49 25.64
N PRO A 154 9.85 10.90 24.42
CA PRO A 154 11.21 10.72 23.94
C PRO A 154 12.12 11.75 24.61
N ASN A 155 13.12 11.25 25.34
CA ASN A 155 14.28 12.02 25.75
C ASN A 155 15.05 12.44 24.48
N GLY A 156 15.07 13.75 24.19
CA GLY A 156 15.83 14.34 23.10
C GLY A 156 15.83 15.86 23.24
N GLN A 157 16.94 16.38 23.76
CA GLN A 157 17.16 17.77 24.18
C GLN A 157 16.98 18.78 23.03
N ILE A 158 15.93 19.61 23.12
CA ILE A 158 16.03 21.06 22.88
C ILE A 158 15.10 21.71 23.91
N SER A 159 15.70 22.28 24.95
CA SER A 159 14.98 23.08 25.94
C SER A 159 14.62 24.43 25.31
N GLU A 160 13.44 24.54 24.72
CA GLU A 160 12.74 25.83 24.64
C GLU A 160 11.92 25.97 25.92
N GLU A 161 12.41 26.80 26.84
CA GLU A 161 11.79 27.09 28.13
C GLU A 161 10.31 27.49 27.95
N SER A 162 9.40 26.77 28.61
CA SER A 162 8.02 27.21 28.81
C SER A 162 8.01 28.63 29.39
N PRO A 163 7.45 29.62 28.67
CA PRO A 163 7.60 31.01 29.07
C PRO A 163 6.49 31.39 30.06
N ARG A 164 6.64 30.98 31.33
CA ARG A 164 6.26 31.73 32.56
C ARG A 164 6.21 30.81 33.79
N LYS A 165 7.00 31.17 34.82
CA LYS A 165 6.77 30.74 36.21
C LYS A 165 5.42 31.31 36.68
N GLU A 166 4.62 30.51 37.38
CA GLU A 166 3.38 30.96 38.03
C GLU A 166 3.61 32.28 38.80
N GLY A 167 2.78 33.29 38.53
CA GLY A 167 2.85 34.60 39.21
C GLY A 167 3.50 35.75 38.42
N ALA A 168 3.99 35.52 37.19
CA ALA A 168 4.50 36.61 36.35
C ALA A 168 3.37 37.52 35.80
N PRO A 169 3.46 38.85 35.93
CA PRO A 169 2.43 39.78 35.45
C PRO A 169 2.21 39.66 33.93
N GLU A 170 0.97 39.80 33.47
CA GLU A 170 0.61 39.74 32.04
C GLU A 170 1.43 40.77 31.21
N PRO A 171 1.90 40.45 29.99
CA PRO A 171 2.66 41.40 29.19
C PRO A 171 1.83 42.61 28.74
N ASP A 172 2.45 43.78 28.61
CA ASP A 172 1.78 45.02 28.18
C ASP A 172 1.09 44.91 26.81
N TRP A 173 1.68 44.16 25.87
CA TRP A 173 1.08 43.92 24.55
C TRP A 173 -0.24 43.14 24.66
N MET A 174 -0.33 42.19 25.59
CA MET A 174 -1.52 41.38 25.81
C MET A 174 -2.62 42.22 26.49
N ILE A 175 -2.25 43.06 27.46
CA ILE A 175 -3.16 44.03 28.09
C ILE A 175 -3.71 44.99 27.04
N SER A 176 -2.86 45.48 26.14
CA SER A 176 -3.26 46.38 25.05
C SER A 176 -4.18 45.69 24.05
N TRP A 177 -3.86 44.45 23.66
CA TRP A 177 -4.69 43.66 22.74
C TRP A 177 -6.05 43.30 23.34
N ARG A 178 -6.14 42.97 24.64
CA ARG A 178 -7.42 42.73 25.35
C ARG A 178 -8.37 43.92 25.35
N LYS A 179 -7.84 45.14 25.26
CA LYS A 179 -8.61 46.38 25.19
C LYS A 179 -9.08 46.73 23.78
N ALA A 180 -8.56 46.06 22.75
CA ALA A 180 -8.94 46.31 21.38
C ALA A 180 -10.39 45.86 21.11
N GLU A 181 -11.13 46.63 20.31
CA GLU A 181 -12.51 46.30 19.94
C GLU A 181 -12.64 44.95 19.21
N THR A 182 -11.59 44.54 18.49
CA THR A 182 -11.55 43.28 17.74
C THR A 182 -11.16 42.07 18.58
N PHE A 183 -10.75 42.28 19.84
CA PHE A 183 -10.14 41.25 20.69
C PHE A 183 -10.95 39.95 20.74
N MET A 184 -12.25 40.04 20.99
CA MET A 184 -13.09 38.84 21.13
C MET A 184 -13.08 37.97 19.87
N ARG A 185 -13.08 38.59 18.68
CA ARG A 185 -13.03 37.85 17.40
C ARG A 185 -11.65 37.26 17.17
N ASP A 186 -10.61 38.05 17.45
CA ASP A 186 -9.21 37.64 17.29
C ASP A 186 -8.88 36.46 18.21
N ALA A 187 -9.25 36.57 19.48
CA ALA A 187 -9.08 35.52 20.49
C ALA A 187 -9.87 34.25 20.16
N THR A 188 -11.05 34.35 19.54
CA THR A 188 -11.84 33.18 19.13
C THR A 188 -11.11 32.37 18.06
N VAL A 189 -10.52 33.04 17.06
CA VAL A 189 -9.75 32.36 16.00
C VAL A 189 -8.42 31.84 16.53
N LEU A 190 -7.75 32.59 17.41
CA LEU A 190 -6.51 32.14 18.05
C LEU A 190 -6.75 30.88 18.89
N ARG A 191 -7.87 30.84 19.64
CA ARG A 191 -8.31 29.65 20.39
C ARG A 191 -8.61 28.48 19.48
N LEU A 192 -9.34 28.70 18.37
CA LEU A 192 -9.59 27.65 17.38
C LEU A 192 -8.27 27.00 16.91
N LEU A 193 -7.27 27.81 16.55
CA LEU A 193 -5.98 27.30 16.10
C LEU A 193 -5.23 26.53 17.20
N GLY A 194 -5.22 27.06 18.42
CA GLY A 194 -4.53 26.39 19.53
C GLY A 194 -5.24 25.16 20.07
N GLU A 195 -6.57 25.09 19.98
CA GLU A 195 -7.35 23.92 20.42
C GLU A 195 -7.29 22.78 19.40
N THR A 196 -7.23 23.11 18.10
CA THR A 196 -7.37 22.11 17.02
C THR A 196 -6.05 21.75 16.34
N GLY A 197 -5.08 22.66 16.32
CA GLY A 197 -3.84 22.48 15.55
C GLY A 197 -4.05 22.50 14.03
N LEU A 198 -5.22 22.91 13.52
CA LEU A 198 -5.49 22.94 12.09
C LEU A 198 -4.50 23.84 11.33
N ALA A 199 -4.10 23.39 10.14
CA ALA A 199 -3.17 24.06 9.25
C ALA A 199 -3.85 24.59 7.99
N ARG A 200 -4.85 23.89 7.47
CA ARG A 200 -5.46 24.20 6.16
C ARG A 200 -6.40 25.40 6.26
N ARG A 201 -6.05 26.48 5.56
CA ARG A 201 -6.83 27.73 5.59
C ARG A 201 -8.32 27.57 5.26
N PRO A 202 -8.75 26.82 4.22
CA PRO A 202 -10.18 26.67 3.93
C PRO A 202 -10.98 26.06 5.09
N LEU A 203 -10.41 25.06 5.78
CA LEU A 203 -11.06 24.41 6.91
C LEU A 203 -11.08 25.33 8.15
N ILE A 204 -9.97 26.06 8.39
CA ILE A 204 -9.90 27.08 9.44
C ILE A 204 -10.93 28.19 9.17
N GLU A 205 -11.06 28.67 7.93
CA GLU A 205 -12.05 29.67 7.54
C GLU A 205 -13.48 29.20 7.77
N LEU A 206 -13.77 27.94 7.44
CA LEU A 206 -15.08 27.32 7.68
C LEU A 206 -15.40 27.27 9.18
N GLN A 207 -14.51 26.72 10.00
CA GLN A 207 -14.72 26.62 11.45
C GLN A 207 -14.71 27.98 12.15
N ALA A 208 -13.89 28.92 11.70
CA ALA A 208 -13.89 30.30 12.21
C ALA A 208 -15.20 31.01 11.87
N ALA A 209 -15.73 30.84 10.65
CA ALA A 209 -17.01 31.40 10.26
C ALA A 209 -18.14 30.88 11.15
N GLU A 210 -18.16 29.56 11.40
CA GLU A 210 -19.12 28.91 12.28
C GLU A 210 -19.04 29.45 13.71
N ARG A 211 -17.86 29.43 14.34
CA ARG A 211 -17.65 29.91 15.72
C ARG A 211 -17.98 31.40 15.90
N LEU A 212 -17.79 32.20 14.84
CA LEU A 212 -18.08 33.64 14.85
C LEU A 212 -19.50 33.99 14.38
N GLY A 213 -20.31 33.01 13.98
CA GLY A 213 -21.67 33.24 13.45
C GLY A 213 -21.71 34.00 12.13
N ILE A 214 -20.64 33.93 11.32
CA ILE A 214 -20.51 34.63 10.04
C ILE A 214 -21.16 33.80 8.93
N ARG A 215 -22.31 34.26 8.42
CA ARG A 215 -23.10 33.53 7.40
C ARG A 215 -22.44 33.44 6.01
N LYS A 216 -21.49 34.31 5.69
CA LYS A 216 -20.70 34.25 4.46
C LYS A 216 -19.24 34.52 4.77
N ALA A 217 -18.42 33.47 4.66
CA ALA A 217 -16.97 33.63 4.63
C ALA A 217 -16.60 34.60 3.48
N GLY A 218 -15.76 35.59 3.78
CA GLY A 218 -15.47 36.69 2.86
C GLY A 218 -14.51 37.70 3.47
N GLY A 219 -14.55 38.96 3.02
CA GLY A 219 -13.59 40.01 3.38
C GLY A 219 -13.38 40.21 4.90
N SER A 220 -14.41 39.97 5.72
CA SER A 220 -14.28 40.08 7.19
C SER A 220 -13.31 39.07 7.80
N LEU A 221 -13.27 37.83 7.29
CA LEU A 221 -12.32 36.82 7.77
C LEU A 221 -10.91 37.11 7.24
N GLN A 222 -10.79 37.52 5.97
CA GLN A 222 -9.51 37.95 5.42
C GLN A 222 -8.89 39.10 6.25
N SER A 223 -9.68 40.14 6.57
CA SER A 223 -9.22 41.24 7.40
C SER A 223 -8.87 40.80 8.83
N LEU A 224 -9.53 39.77 9.35
CA LEU A 224 -9.19 39.17 10.65
C LEU A 224 -7.83 38.47 10.58
N PHE A 225 -7.61 37.58 9.60
CA PHE A 225 -6.33 36.89 9.48
C PHE A 225 -5.17 37.86 9.20
N ASN A 226 -5.36 38.84 8.31
CA ASN A 226 -4.33 39.86 8.07
C ASN A 226 -3.98 40.66 9.33
N ARG A 227 -4.97 40.91 10.21
CA ARG A 227 -4.72 41.56 11.50
C ARG A 227 -3.97 40.65 12.46
N LEU A 228 -4.36 39.39 12.58
CA LEU A 228 -3.64 38.41 13.42
C LEU A 228 -2.19 38.21 12.95
N GLU A 229 -1.97 38.18 11.63
CA GLU A 229 -0.64 38.13 11.03
C GLU A 229 0.15 39.42 11.31
N GLY A 230 -0.49 40.59 11.17
CA GLY A 230 0.13 41.88 11.49
C GLY A 230 0.49 42.03 12.98
N LEU A 231 -0.27 41.40 13.87
CA LEU A 231 0.05 41.25 15.30
C LEU A 231 1.09 40.14 15.57
N GLN A 232 1.59 39.49 14.52
CA GLN A 232 2.52 38.36 14.60
C GLN A 232 2.00 37.20 15.44
N LEU A 233 0.68 37.02 15.57
CA LEU A 233 0.07 35.93 16.33
C LEU A 233 -0.10 34.66 15.49
N ILE A 234 -0.15 34.80 14.18
CA ILE A 234 -0.19 33.69 13.24
C ILE A 234 0.83 33.93 12.14
N GLU A 235 1.17 32.88 11.42
CA GLU A 235 1.95 32.98 10.18
C GLU A 235 1.33 32.15 9.07
N PHE A 236 1.36 32.69 7.86
CA PHE A 236 1.06 31.97 6.64
C PHE A 236 2.33 31.35 6.09
N PHE A 237 2.25 30.12 5.61
CA PHE A 237 3.38 29.45 5.00
C PHE A 237 2.97 28.59 3.81
N ARG A 238 3.90 28.43 2.88
CA ARG A 238 3.79 27.58 1.69
C ARG A 238 5.13 26.85 1.53
N PRO A 239 5.25 25.64 2.07
CA PRO A 239 6.50 24.88 2.08
C PRO A 239 6.87 24.24 0.73
N TRP A 240 6.16 24.60 -0.35
CA TRP A 240 6.40 24.16 -1.73
C TRP A 240 6.91 25.32 -2.59
N ASP A 241 7.67 25.00 -3.63
CA ASP A 241 8.23 25.93 -4.59
C ASP A 241 7.18 26.47 -5.57
N ASN A 242 7.21 27.80 -5.81
CA ASN A 242 6.30 28.50 -6.74
C ASN A 242 6.48 28.08 -8.22
N SER A 243 7.51 27.27 -8.53
CA SER A 243 7.63 26.57 -9.81
C SER A 243 6.60 25.45 -9.83
N GLY A 244 5.36 25.83 -10.16
CA GLY A 244 4.24 24.91 -10.28
C GLY A 244 4.64 23.64 -11.02
N ALA A 245 4.75 22.56 -10.25
CA ALA A 245 4.89 21.23 -10.79
C ALA A 245 4.28 20.21 -9.81
N LYS A 246 3.38 19.42 -10.39
CA LYS A 246 2.94 18.06 -10.03
C LYS A 246 1.67 17.89 -9.20
N THR A 247 1.39 18.68 -8.16
CA THR A 247 0.09 18.58 -7.47
C THR A 247 -1.01 19.26 -8.30
N GLY A 248 -1.65 18.51 -9.19
CA GLY A 248 -2.78 19.01 -9.98
C GLY A 248 -3.91 19.48 -9.05
N GLY A 249 -3.99 20.78 -8.78
CA GLY A 249 -4.99 21.34 -7.88
C GLY A 249 -4.61 22.72 -7.35
N ARG A 250 -5.57 23.40 -6.73
CA ARG A 250 -5.33 24.66 -6.03
C ARG A 250 -4.76 24.33 -4.64
N THR A 251 -3.48 24.62 -4.41
CA THR A 251 -2.89 24.43 -3.08
C THR A 251 -3.39 25.51 -2.13
N PRO A 252 -4.02 25.15 -1.00
CA PRO A 252 -4.47 26.13 -0.03
C PRO A 252 -3.27 26.75 0.69
N ASP A 253 -3.42 27.99 1.18
CA ASP A 253 -2.48 28.51 2.17
C ASP A 253 -2.51 27.65 3.43
N LEU A 254 -1.34 27.44 4.03
CA LEU A 254 -1.24 26.88 5.37
C LEU A 254 -1.03 27.99 6.39
N LEU A 255 -1.53 27.75 7.59
CA LEU A 255 -1.54 28.71 8.69
C LEU A 255 -1.21 28.00 9.99
N ARG A 256 -0.43 28.64 10.85
CA ARG A 256 -0.19 28.15 12.21
C ARG A 256 0.01 29.29 13.20
N LEU A 257 -0.04 28.96 14.49
CA LEU A 257 0.35 29.89 15.54
C LEU A 257 1.86 30.16 15.45
N SER A 258 2.25 31.43 15.45
CA SER A 258 3.65 31.80 15.63
C SER A 258 4.09 31.54 17.09
N ALA A 259 5.38 31.67 17.41
CA ALA A 259 5.83 31.63 18.81
C ALA A 259 5.08 32.63 19.71
N HIS A 260 4.82 33.84 19.19
CA HIS A 260 4.05 34.87 19.90
C HIS A 260 2.56 34.47 20.04
N GLY A 261 1.98 33.86 19.01
CA GLY A 261 0.63 33.30 19.02
C GLY A 261 0.44 32.16 20.02
N ARG A 262 1.42 31.27 20.14
CA ARG A 262 1.39 30.17 21.13
C ARG A 262 1.38 30.73 22.55
N LEU A 263 2.19 31.76 22.83
CA LEU A 263 2.17 32.47 24.11
C LEU A 263 0.82 33.15 24.36
N ALA A 264 0.27 33.84 23.36
CA ALA A 264 -1.05 34.46 23.46
C ALA A 264 -2.16 33.43 23.73
N TYR A 265 -2.15 32.28 23.05
CA TYR A 265 -3.08 31.19 23.31
C TYR A 265 -2.96 30.68 24.75
N TRP A 266 -1.74 30.41 25.21
CA TRP A 266 -1.49 29.95 26.58
C TRP A 266 -2.03 30.95 27.62
N LEU A 267 -1.84 32.26 27.41
CA LEU A 267 -2.40 33.32 28.26
C LEU A 267 -3.95 33.40 28.23
N LEU A 268 -4.59 32.88 27.19
CA LEU A 268 -6.05 32.85 27.05
C LEU A 268 -6.68 31.57 27.59
N ALA A 269 -6.01 30.43 27.39
CA ALA A 269 -6.56 29.09 27.64
C ALA A 269 -5.96 28.41 28.88
N GLY A 270 -4.79 28.85 29.35
CA GLY A 270 -4.06 28.23 30.46
C GLY A 270 -3.38 26.90 30.12
N THR A 271 -3.37 26.51 28.85
CA THR A 271 -2.77 25.27 28.36
C THR A 271 -1.91 25.55 27.13
N ASP A 272 -0.97 24.65 26.84
CA ASP A 272 -0.23 24.70 25.58
C ASP A 272 -1.16 24.42 24.39
N PRO A 273 -0.92 25.07 23.23
CA PRO A 273 -1.68 24.77 22.03
C PRO A 273 -1.29 23.40 21.47
N VAL A 274 -2.28 22.71 20.90
CA VAL A 274 -2.12 21.49 20.12
C VAL A 274 -1.13 21.74 18.99
N GLN A 275 -0.26 20.76 18.74
CA GLN A 275 0.72 20.82 17.67
C GLN A 275 0.02 21.01 16.32
N ASN A 276 0.60 21.83 15.45
CA ASN A 276 0.06 22.01 14.11
C ASN A 276 0.07 20.67 13.36
N GLU A 277 -1.06 20.30 12.77
CA GLU A 277 -1.25 19.00 12.12
C GLU A 277 -0.30 18.78 10.94
N TYR A 278 0.07 19.85 10.22
CA TYR A 278 1.02 19.77 9.12
C TYR A 278 2.41 19.46 9.65
N ASP A 279 2.87 20.18 10.67
CA ASP A 279 4.17 19.96 11.29
C ASP A 279 4.26 18.56 11.92
N ALA A 280 3.19 18.09 12.57
CA ALA A 280 3.11 16.75 13.12
C ALA A 280 3.20 15.68 12.03
N LEU A 281 2.46 15.86 10.93
CA LEU A 281 2.37 14.88 9.85
C LEU A 281 3.63 14.88 8.97
N LEU A 282 4.30 16.02 8.80
CA LEU A 282 5.56 16.12 8.05
C LEU A 282 6.66 15.24 8.64
N THR A 283 6.64 14.96 9.95
CA THR A 283 7.61 14.03 10.58
C THR A 283 7.47 12.59 10.10
N ARG A 284 6.33 12.22 9.51
CA ARG A 284 6.03 10.86 9.01
C ARG A 284 6.21 10.70 7.51
N HIS A 285 6.20 11.79 6.74
CA HIS A 285 6.22 11.73 5.28
C HIS A 285 7.45 12.37 4.66
N ILE A 286 7.70 11.98 3.41
CA ILE A 286 8.96 12.27 2.72
C ILE A 286 8.98 13.69 2.14
N SER A 287 7.82 14.26 1.75
CA SER A 287 7.77 15.57 1.11
C SER A 287 6.64 16.49 1.61
N PRO A 288 6.82 17.82 1.49
CA PRO A 288 5.78 18.81 1.77
C PRO A 288 4.48 18.57 1.01
N GLU A 289 4.57 18.19 -0.26
CA GLU A 289 3.43 17.95 -1.16
C GLU A 289 2.67 16.69 -0.78
N HIS A 290 3.39 15.61 -0.43
CA HIS A 290 2.76 14.37 0.05
C HIS A 290 2.04 14.61 1.38
N THR A 291 2.65 15.40 2.27
CA THR A 291 2.03 15.81 3.54
C THR A 291 0.75 16.61 3.30
N LEU A 292 0.77 17.59 2.40
CA LEU A 292 -0.42 18.37 2.06
C LEU A 292 -1.52 17.48 1.44
N LEU A 293 -1.16 16.58 0.52
CA LEU A 293 -2.12 15.69 -0.12
C LEU A 293 -2.78 14.75 0.90
N ASN A 294 -2.05 14.26 1.90
CA ASN A 294 -2.62 13.46 2.98
C ASN A 294 -3.68 14.23 3.76
N LEU A 295 -3.39 15.47 4.12
CA LEU A 295 -4.34 16.34 4.81
C LEU A 295 -5.59 16.61 3.96
N GLN A 296 -5.43 16.82 2.64
CA GLN A 296 -6.56 17.03 1.73
C GLN A 296 -7.36 15.75 1.49
N ALA A 297 -6.72 14.59 1.43
CA ALA A 297 -7.37 13.30 1.34
C ALA A 297 -8.23 13.04 2.60
N ALA A 298 -7.70 13.37 3.78
CA ALA A 298 -8.45 13.29 5.04
C ALA A 298 -9.70 14.17 5.03
N ASP A 299 -9.60 15.42 4.56
CA ASP A 299 -10.77 16.30 4.43
C ASP A 299 -11.85 15.68 3.52
N VAL A 300 -11.45 15.19 2.33
CA VAL A 300 -12.36 14.56 1.37
C VAL A 300 -13.02 13.30 1.94
N LEU A 301 -12.28 12.49 2.69
CA LEU A 301 -12.80 11.30 3.35
C LEU A 301 -13.81 11.69 4.44
N CYS A 302 -13.49 12.68 5.28
CA CYS A 302 -14.42 13.19 6.29
C CYS A 302 -15.70 13.78 5.66
N GLU A 303 -15.59 14.54 4.56
CA GLU A 303 -16.73 15.06 3.80
C GLU A 303 -17.61 13.95 3.21
N ALA A 304 -17.01 12.79 2.92
CA ALA A 304 -17.71 11.59 2.48
C ALA A 304 -18.15 10.67 3.64
N GLU A 305 -18.23 11.21 4.86
CA GLU A 305 -18.72 10.55 6.08
C GLU A 305 -17.84 9.40 6.61
N TYR A 306 -16.59 9.30 6.17
CA TYR A 306 -15.63 8.36 6.75
C TYR A 306 -15.08 8.90 8.08
N GLN A 307 -14.85 8.00 9.04
CA GLN A 307 -14.06 8.33 10.23
C GLN A 307 -12.57 8.17 9.91
N VAL A 308 -11.80 9.24 10.02
CA VAL A 308 -10.41 9.27 9.55
C VAL A 308 -9.42 9.30 10.71
N ASN A 309 -8.41 8.44 10.63
CA ASN A 309 -7.19 8.50 11.41
C ASN A 309 -5.99 8.82 10.49
N SER A 310 -5.53 10.06 10.52
CA SER A 310 -4.36 10.54 9.76
C SER A 310 -3.01 10.16 10.38
N PHE A 311 -3.01 9.56 11.57
CA PHE A 311 -1.79 9.09 12.25
C PHE A 311 -1.92 7.61 12.63
N PRO A 312 -2.09 6.71 11.63
CA PRO A 312 -2.26 5.30 11.92
C PRO A 312 -0.97 4.66 12.47
N PRO A 313 -1.09 3.65 13.34
CA PRO A 313 0.07 2.89 13.81
C PRO A 313 0.68 2.06 12.68
N ASP A 314 1.96 1.69 12.85
CA ASP A 314 2.62 0.73 11.96
C ASP A 314 2.02 -0.67 12.17
N ILE A 315 1.76 -1.38 11.08
CA ILE A 315 1.12 -2.70 11.07
C ILE A 315 2.17 -3.77 10.75
N HIS A 316 2.32 -4.75 11.63
CA HIS A 316 3.20 -5.89 11.41
C HIS A 316 2.40 -7.03 10.76
N LEU A 317 2.85 -7.48 9.60
CA LEU A 317 2.20 -8.54 8.84
C LEU A 317 2.66 -9.93 9.33
N PRO A 318 1.86 -11.00 9.08
CA PRO A 318 2.18 -12.36 9.54
C PRO A 318 3.54 -12.91 9.05
N ASP A 319 4.05 -12.40 7.93
CA ASP A 319 5.34 -12.76 7.36
C ASP A 319 6.52 -11.98 7.99
N GLY A 320 6.25 -11.13 8.98
CA GLY A 320 7.22 -10.27 9.65
C GLY A 320 7.50 -8.96 8.91
N SER A 321 6.86 -8.71 7.77
CA SER A 321 7.01 -7.45 7.04
C SER A 321 6.23 -6.31 7.71
N LEU A 322 6.63 -5.07 7.44
CA LEU A 322 6.04 -3.87 8.00
C LEU A 322 5.21 -3.14 6.94
N PHE A 323 3.98 -2.79 7.30
CA PHE A 323 3.09 -1.96 6.52
C PHE A 323 2.79 -0.66 7.26
N LYS A 324 2.96 0.48 6.59
CA LYS A 324 2.77 1.81 7.17
C LYS A 324 1.73 2.56 6.34
N PRO A 325 0.44 2.42 6.68
CA PRO A 325 -0.59 3.14 5.95
C PRO A 325 -0.42 4.65 6.12
N ASP A 326 -0.70 5.38 5.05
CA ASP A 326 -0.75 6.84 5.09
C ASP A 326 -1.98 7.31 5.90
N ILE A 327 -3.16 6.76 5.60
CA ILE A 327 -4.41 7.06 6.29
C ILE A 327 -5.17 5.76 6.60
N VAL A 328 -5.81 5.69 7.77
CA VAL A 328 -6.84 4.68 8.05
C VAL A 328 -8.20 5.38 8.06
N ALA A 329 -9.15 4.85 7.30
CA ALA A 329 -10.52 5.35 7.25
C ALA A 329 -11.50 4.25 7.63
N ILE A 330 -12.58 4.57 8.33
CA ILE A 330 -13.69 3.66 8.60
C ILE A 330 -14.91 4.17 7.83
N ASP A 331 -15.46 3.35 6.95
CA ASP A 331 -16.65 3.70 6.18
C ASP A 331 -17.92 3.73 7.07
N PRO A 332 -19.04 4.29 6.58
CA PRO A 332 -20.29 4.32 7.35
C PRO A 332 -20.84 2.93 7.75
N ASN A 333 -20.40 1.86 7.07
CA ASN A 333 -20.78 0.48 7.39
C ASN A 333 -19.84 -0.18 8.42
N GLY A 334 -18.82 0.54 8.91
CA GLY A 334 -17.84 0.05 9.88
C GLY A 334 -16.65 -0.70 9.27
N LYS A 335 -16.50 -0.72 7.93
CA LYS A 335 -15.36 -1.33 7.25
C LYS A 335 -14.13 -0.46 7.40
N THR A 336 -13.00 -1.06 7.75
CA THR A 336 -11.71 -0.37 7.83
C THR A 336 -11.01 -0.39 6.46
N LEU A 337 -10.56 0.78 6.01
CA LEU A 337 -9.83 1.01 4.77
C LEU A 337 -8.44 1.52 5.11
N TYR A 338 -7.42 0.91 4.51
CA TYR A 338 -6.05 1.43 4.49
C TYR A 338 -5.89 2.22 3.20
N VAL A 339 -5.70 3.52 3.30
CA VAL A 339 -5.62 4.43 2.15
C VAL A 339 -4.19 4.90 1.97
N GLU A 340 -3.60 4.57 0.84
CA GLU A 340 -2.30 5.06 0.41
C GLU A 340 -2.43 6.36 -0.38
N VAL A 341 -1.63 7.36 -0.01
CA VAL A 341 -1.66 8.67 -0.65
C VAL A 341 -0.43 8.78 -1.54
N GLU A 342 -0.62 9.07 -2.83
CA GLU A 342 0.49 9.06 -3.79
C GLU A 342 0.60 10.35 -4.59
N VAL A 343 1.84 10.83 -4.67
CA VAL A 343 2.27 11.93 -5.53
C VAL A 343 3.19 11.39 -6.61
N GLU A 344 3.28 12.09 -7.74
CA GLU A 344 4.08 11.67 -8.89
C GLU A 344 5.59 11.74 -8.58
N ALA A 345 6.15 10.63 -8.08
CA ALA A 345 7.56 10.50 -7.71
C ALA A 345 8.21 9.29 -8.39
N ASN A 346 9.41 9.49 -8.95
CA ASN A 346 10.26 8.42 -9.48
C ASN A 346 10.81 7.60 -8.29
N LYS A 347 10.21 6.45 -8.02
CA LYS A 347 10.61 5.55 -6.92
C LYS A 347 11.20 4.24 -7.46
N ASN A 348 12.01 3.57 -6.64
CA ASN A 348 12.60 2.27 -6.93
C ASN A 348 11.51 1.19 -7.08
N HIS A 349 11.47 0.51 -8.22
CA HIS A 349 10.44 -0.49 -8.56
C HIS A 349 10.33 -1.65 -7.55
N GLU A 350 11.42 -2.13 -6.96
CA GLU A 350 11.37 -3.28 -6.03
C GLU A 350 10.70 -2.93 -4.69
N GLN A 351 11.04 -1.78 -4.12
CA GLN A 351 10.41 -1.29 -2.89
C GLN A 351 8.91 -1.04 -3.07
N ARG A 352 8.54 -0.59 -4.28
CA ARG A 352 7.15 -0.34 -4.66
C ARG A 352 6.34 -1.61 -4.81
N GLN A 353 6.92 -2.66 -5.41
CA GLN A 353 6.27 -3.97 -5.45
C GLN A 353 6.02 -4.54 -4.06
N ALA A 354 6.99 -4.42 -3.15
CA ALA A 354 6.81 -4.87 -1.76
C ALA A 354 5.70 -4.08 -1.06
N LYS A 355 5.64 -2.76 -1.24
CA LYS A 355 4.56 -1.91 -0.71
C LYS A 355 3.17 -2.43 -1.10
N TRP A 356 2.92 -2.64 -2.39
CA TRP A 356 1.58 -3.05 -2.86
C TRP A 356 1.20 -4.46 -2.41
N ARG A 357 2.16 -5.38 -2.29
CA ARG A 357 1.90 -6.72 -1.74
C ARG A 357 1.55 -6.65 -0.25
N ASN A 358 2.29 -5.84 0.50
CA ASN A 358 2.04 -5.66 1.93
C ASN A 358 0.67 -5.02 2.16
N GLU A 359 0.29 -4.02 1.38
CA GLU A 359 -1.04 -3.41 1.45
C GLU A 359 -2.15 -4.42 1.14
N LEU A 360 -2.02 -5.17 0.03
CA LEU A 360 -3.00 -6.19 -0.35
C LEU A 360 -3.18 -7.25 0.75
N GLN A 361 -2.09 -7.65 1.40
CA GLN A 361 -2.12 -8.59 2.52
C GLN A 361 -2.76 -7.98 3.77
N ALA A 362 -2.45 -6.71 4.08
CA ALA A 362 -2.97 -6.00 5.24
C ALA A 362 -4.49 -5.77 5.16
N SER A 363 -4.99 -5.44 3.97
CA SER A 363 -6.39 -5.11 3.72
C SER A 363 -7.29 -6.32 3.48
N GLY A 364 -6.71 -7.51 3.26
CA GLY A 364 -7.46 -8.70 2.89
C GLY A 364 -7.91 -8.69 1.43
N GLY A 365 -7.14 -8.06 0.54
CA GLY A 365 -7.36 -8.10 -0.91
C GLY A 365 -7.87 -6.81 -1.54
N GLU A 366 -7.88 -5.69 -0.83
CA GLU A 366 -8.42 -4.42 -1.31
C GLU A 366 -7.43 -3.27 -1.18
N ILE A 367 -7.12 -2.60 -2.27
CA ILE A 367 -6.15 -1.49 -2.31
C ILE A 367 -6.92 -0.19 -2.51
N TYR A 368 -6.66 0.80 -1.67
CA TYR A 368 -7.31 2.11 -1.75
C TYR A 368 -6.24 3.19 -1.95
N VAL A 369 -6.29 3.86 -3.10
CA VAL A 369 -5.27 4.86 -3.46
C VAL A 369 -5.89 6.23 -3.71
N PHE A 370 -5.33 7.24 -3.04
CA PHE A 370 -5.67 8.63 -3.25
C PHE A 370 -4.51 9.36 -3.94
N CYS A 371 -4.71 9.80 -5.19
CA CYS A 371 -3.70 10.51 -5.95
C CYS A 371 -3.95 12.03 -5.97
N ASP A 372 -2.93 12.80 -6.33
CA ASP A 372 -3.08 14.23 -6.62
C ASP A 372 -3.93 14.49 -7.86
N ASN A 373 -3.64 13.76 -8.95
CA ASN A 373 -4.20 14.02 -10.26
C ASN A 373 -4.36 12.73 -11.08
N ARG A 374 -5.01 12.87 -12.25
CA ARG A 374 -5.32 11.75 -13.15
C ARG A 374 -4.08 11.10 -13.78
N SER A 375 -2.99 11.85 -14.01
CA SER A 375 -1.73 11.30 -14.53
C SER A 375 -1.12 10.34 -13.51
N CYS A 376 -0.95 10.79 -12.26
CA CYS A 376 -0.45 9.97 -11.17
C CYS A 376 -1.32 8.73 -10.97
N MET A 377 -2.64 8.89 -10.91
CA MET A 377 -3.57 7.75 -10.78
C MET A 377 -3.39 6.70 -11.88
N ARG A 378 -3.16 7.10 -13.14
CA ARG A 378 -2.88 6.15 -14.24
C ARG A 378 -1.53 5.46 -14.08
N SER A 379 -0.51 6.19 -13.64
CA SER A 379 0.83 5.67 -13.39
C SER A 379 0.79 4.61 -12.29
N ILE A 380 0.24 4.98 -11.12
CA ILE A 380 0.09 4.08 -9.96
C ILE A 380 -0.73 2.85 -10.32
N ARG A 381 -1.82 3.00 -11.08
CA ARG A 381 -2.60 1.86 -11.56
C ARG A 381 -1.77 0.87 -12.38
N SER A 382 -0.94 1.39 -13.28
CA SER A 382 -0.07 0.54 -14.12
C SER A 382 0.96 -0.17 -13.25
N GLU A 383 1.47 0.53 -12.24
CA GLU A 383 2.43 0.01 -11.26
C GLU A 383 1.85 -1.10 -10.38
N ILE A 384 0.63 -0.93 -9.85
CA ILE A 384 -0.08 -1.94 -9.05
C ILE A 384 -0.33 -3.19 -9.90
N ASN A 385 -0.83 -3.01 -11.12
CA ASN A 385 -1.09 -4.14 -12.02
C ASN A 385 0.19 -4.92 -12.35
N PHE A 386 1.30 -4.22 -12.56
CA PHE A 386 2.60 -4.85 -12.77
C PHE A 386 3.10 -5.60 -11.51
N SER A 387 2.89 -5.00 -10.33
CA SER A 387 3.40 -5.51 -9.05
C SER A 387 2.65 -6.74 -8.54
N LEU A 388 1.32 -6.78 -8.74
CA LEU A 388 0.46 -7.85 -8.25
C LEU A 388 0.23 -8.97 -9.28
N GLY A 389 0.52 -8.71 -10.57
CA GLY A 389 0.43 -9.70 -11.62
C GLY A 389 -0.98 -10.33 -11.72
N ARG A 390 -1.10 -11.61 -11.35
CA ARG A 390 -2.36 -12.39 -11.38
C ARG A 390 -3.05 -12.52 -10.02
N GLN A 391 -2.53 -11.89 -8.96
CA GLN A 391 -3.18 -11.95 -7.65
C GLN A 391 -4.58 -11.33 -7.72
N ALA A 392 -5.55 -12.05 -7.14
CA ALA A 392 -6.91 -11.55 -7.06
C ALA A 392 -6.98 -10.40 -6.05
N GLY A 393 -7.73 -9.36 -6.39
CA GLY A 393 -7.93 -8.22 -5.50
C GLY A 393 -8.77 -7.12 -6.11
N GLN A 394 -9.23 -6.20 -5.27
CA GLN A 394 -9.91 -4.99 -5.69
C GLN A 394 -8.96 -3.80 -5.57
N CYS A 395 -8.96 -2.92 -6.57
CA CYS A 395 -8.25 -1.65 -6.51
C CYS A 395 -9.26 -0.51 -6.70
N CYS A 396 -9.34 0.36 -5.69
CA CYS A 396 -10.21 1.52 -5.61
C CYS A 396 -9.34 2.77 -5.62
N MET A 397 -9.45 3.59 -6.66
CA MET A 397 -8.58 4.75 -6.84
C MET A 397 -9.39 6.02 -7.02
N THR A 398 -8.83 7.13 -6.53
CA THR A 398 -9.36 8.47 -6.75
C THR A 398 -8.25 9.49 -6.96
N ASN A 399 -8.61 10.71 -7.36
CA ASN A 399 -7.67 11.81 -7.43
C ASN A 399 -8.29 13.16 -7.06
N LEU A 400 -7.51 13.99 -6.35
CA LEU A 400 -7.96 15.27 -5.83
C LEU A 400 -8.45 16.21 -6.94
N ALA A 401 -7.71 16.32 -8.04
CA ALA A 401 -8.05 17.22 -9.15
C ALA A 401 -9.45 16.96 -9.71
N ASP A 402 -9.80 15.70 -9.95
CA ASP A 402 -11.10 15.31 -10.48
C ASP A 402 -12.22 15.52 -9.45
N LEU A 403 -11.97 15.24 -8.17
CA LEU A 403 -12.95 15.46 -7.10
C LEU A 403 -13.26 16.95 -6.89
N GLN A 404 -12.23 17.81 -6.94
CA GLN A 404 -12.38 19.27 -6.88
C GLN A 404 -13.13 19.84 -8.08
N ALA A 405 -13.02 19.18 -9.25
CA ALA A 405 -13.82 19.50 -10.43
C ALA A 405 -15.28 19.00 -10.34
N GLY A 406 -15.70 18.45 -9.19
CA GLY A 406 -17.05 17.96 -8.94
C GLY A 406 -17.33 16.56 -9.49
N LYS A 407 -16.32 15.83 -9.97
CA LYS A 407 -16.52 14.44 -10.41
C LYS A 407 -16.75 13.55 -9.21
N ARG A 408 -17.63 12.57 -9.39
CA ARG A 408 -17.95 11.51 -8.42
C ARG A 408 -18.08 10.19 -9.18
N ALA A 409 -18.03 9.08 -8.46
CA ALA A 409 -18.30 7.77 -8.99
C ALA A 409 -19.78 7.62 -9.39
N ALA A 410 -20.12 6.52 -10.06
CA ALA A 410 -21.48 6.29 -10.56
C ALA A 410 -22.53 6.20 -9.43
N ASP A 411 -22.12 5.76 -8.26
CA ASP A 411 -22.91 5.69 -7.02
C ASP A 411 -22.89 7.01 -6.22
N GLY A 412 -22.23 8.06 -6.73
CA GLY A 412 -22.01 9.32 -6.02
C GLY A 412 -20.82 9.31 -5.07
N GLY A 413 -20.12 8.18 -4.93
CA GLY A 413 -18.96 8.03 -4.04
C GLY A 413 -17.70 8.75 -4.53
N ILE A 414 -16.67 8.75 -3.68
CA ILE A 414 -15.37 9.40 -3.96
C ILE A 414 -14.39 8.51 -4.74
N TRP A 415 -14.63 7.20 -4.83
CA TRP A 415 -13.74 6.23 -5.49
C TRP A 415 -14.00 6.18 -6.99
N LEU A 416 -13.27 6.98 -7.77
CA LEU A 416 -13.54 7.23 -9.19
C LEU A 416 -13.25 6.04 -10.13
N ASP A 417 -12.32 5.15 -9.78
CA ASP A 417 -11.99 3.93 -10.54
C ASP A 417 -11.97 2.74 -9.59
N VAL A 418 -12.92 1.83 -9.73
CA VAL A 418 -13.01 0.60 -8.94
C VAL A 418 -12.86 -0.59 -9.88
N ARG A 419 -11.83 -1.40 -9.68
CA ARG A 419 -11.54 -2.57 -10.53
C ARG A 419 -11.30 -3.82 -9.72
N LEU A 420 -11.85 -4.92 -10.21
CA LEU A 420 -11.57 -6.27 -9.73
C LEU A 420 -10.50 -6.87 -10.63
N ASN A 421 -9.30 -7.10 -10.10
CA ASN A 421 -8.35 -8.02 -10.71
C ASN A 421 -8.88 -9.43 -10.42
N ARG A 422 -9.61 -9.99 -11.39
CA ARG A 422 -10.01 -11.40 -11.35
C ARG A 422 -8.82 -12.23 -11.81
N SER A 423 -8.43 -13.23 -11.03
CA SER A 423 -7.54 -14.28 -11.53
C SER A 423 -8.27 -14.98 -12.67
N PHE A 424 -7.80 -14.82 -13.91
CA PHE A 424 -8.27 -15.67 -14.99
C PHE A 424 -7.79 -17.10 -14.69
N SER A 425 -8.77 -17.96 -14.41
CA SER A 425 -8.67 -19.41 -14.18
C SER A 425 -8.05 -20.12 -15.38
#